data_AF-A0A5U6MHS4-F1
#
_entry.id   AF-A0A5U6MHS4-F1
#
_cell.length_a   1.000
_cell.length_b   1.000
_cell.length_c   1.000
_cell.angle_alpha   90.00
_cell.angle_beta   90.00
_cell.angle_gamma   90.00
#
_symmetry.space_group_name_H-M   'P 1'
#
loop_
_entity.id
_entity.type
_entity.pdbx_description
1 polymer ?
#
loop_
_entity_poly.entity_id
_entity_poly.type
_entity_poly.pdbx_seq_one_letter_code
_entity_poly.pdbx_strand_id
1 'polypeptide(L)'
;YDASMGDAERKSLLRGIRMLAREGGGIMPNNAQIELVSPAAGQSAPFFAMVDWCEKVQSKVILGGTLTSQADGKTSTNALGTIHNEVRHDLLVGDAHVVAETLTQQLLWPVLALNGRYDPARAPEIRFDVHEPVDLEKLFAMVKTAQDTGFDITREWLSARSGIPLPQDTQHILTPRGNVPAPAALSLAALSSSVQAQQSLDAIPQLLAAQASTAADTLLRPLIEQVKAARSPEAVYDLLAASYTTLNENALRELVGQAILIADVSGQYHA
;
A
#
# COMPACT_ATOMS: atom_id res chain seq x y z
N TYR A 1 59.73 25.02 -42.13
CA TYR A 1 59.62 23.88 -43.05
C TYR A 1 60.57 24.15 -44.19
N ASP A 2 61.60 23.33 -44.37
CA ASP A 2 62.58 23.48 -45.45
C ASP A 2 62.36 22.35 -46.48
N ALA A 3 62.19 22.72 -47.74
CA ALA A 3 61.79 21.80 -48.81
C ALA A 3 62.96 20.92 -49.31
N SER A 4 64.20 21.22 -48.92
CA SER A 4 65.41 20.47 -49.30
C SER A 4 65.79 19.33 -48.35
N MET A 5 65.03 19.08 -47.27
CA MET A 5 65.34 17.99 -46.32
C MET A 5 65.05 16.59 -46.91
N GLY A 6 66.01 15.68 -46.77
CA GLY A 6 65.86 14.28 -47.18
C GLY A 6 64.84 13.50 -46.35
N ASP A 7 64.26 12.45 -46.94
CA ASP A 7 63.18 11.67 -46.32
C ASP A 7 63.55 11.00 -44.98
N ALA A 8 64.83 10.65 -44.78
CA ALA A 8 65.32 10.07 -43.53
C ALA A 8 65.31 11.09 -42.38
N GLU A 9 65.76 12.31 -42.62
CA GLU A 9 65.78 13.40 -41.62
C GLU A 9 64.37 13.82 -41.24
N ARG A 10 63.47 13.89 -42.23
CA ARG A 10 62.04 14.16 -42.02
C ARG A 10 61.41 13.13 -41.08
N LYS A 11 61.68 11.84 -41.30
CA LYS A 11 61.18 10.76 -40.43
C LYS A 11 61.77 10.85 -39.02
N SER A 12 63.03 11.26 -38.88
CA SER A 12 63.68 11.43 -37.58
C SER A 12 63.06 12.58 -36.77
N LEU A 13 62.87 13.76 -37.39
CA LEU A 13 62.22 14.90 -36.74
C LEU A 13 60.77 14.60 -36.34
N LEU A 14 60.01 13.94 -37.22
CA LEU A 14 58.64 13.54 -36.93
C LEU A 14 58.56 12.49 -35.82
N ARG A 15 59.54 11.58 -35.74
CA ARG A 15 59.68 10.67 -34.59
C ARG A 15 59.99 11.46 -33.31
N GLY A 16 60.91 12.42 -33.37
CA GLY A 16 61.26 13.30 -32.26
C GLY A 16 60.06 14.08 -31.70
N ILE A 17 59.24 14.68 -32.57
CA ILE A 17 58.03 15.41 -32.16
C ILE A 17 57.00 14.47 -31.52
N ARG A 18 56.82 13.26 -32.06
CA ARG A 18 55.91 12.26 -31.47
C ARG A 18 56.39 11.77 -30.10
N MET A 19 57.70 11.59 -29.94
CA MET A 19 58.27 11.23 -28.63
C MET A 19 58.16 12.39 -27.65
N LEU A 20 58.41 13.63 -28.08
CA LEU A 20 58.20 14.82 -27.26
C LEU A 20 56.75 14.94 -26.77
N ALA A 21 55.78 14.67 -27.64
CA ALA A 21 54.35 14.73 -27.28
C ALA A 21 53.94 13.64 -26.27
N ARG A 22 54.64 12.50 -26.22
CA ARG A 22 54.31 11.36 -25.36
C ARG A 22 55.13 11.31 -24.07
N GLU A 23 56.42 11.62 -24.15
CA GLU A 23 57.41 11.49 -23.07
C GLU A 23 57.77 12.85 -22.44
N GLY A 24 57.40 13.97 -23.07
CA GLY A 24 57.58 15.31 -22.50
C GLY A 24 59.03 15.83 -22.54
N GLY A 25 59.94 15.17 -23.25
CA GLY A 25 61.35 15.58 -23.35
C GLY A 25 62.00 15.22 -24.68
N GLY A 26 63.02 15.99 -25.08
CA GLY A 26 63.80 15.75 -26.29
C GLY A 26 64.97 16.71 -26.41
N ILE A 27 66.01 16.30 -27.16
CA ILE A 27 67.17 17.14 -27.49
C ILE A 27 66.88 17.83 -28.82
N MET A 28 66.95 19.16 -28.83
CA MET A 28 66.65 19.99 -30.01
C MET A 28 67.94 20.65 -30.54
N PRO A 29 68.19 20.64 -31.86
CA PRO A 29 69.32 21.37 -32.44
C PRO A 29 69.08 22.88 -32.41
N ASN A 30 70.16 23.67 -32.35
CA ASN A 30 70.11 25.13 -32.18
C ASN A 30 69.37 25.89 -33.30
N ASN A 31 69.12 25.26 -34.44
CA ASN A 31 68.41 25.84 -35.59
C ASN A 31 66.91 25.47 -35.65
N ALA A 32 66.40 24.68 -34.70
CA ALA A 32 64.99 24.32 -34.62
C ALA A 32 64.26 25.16 -33.56
N GLN A 33 63.00 25.48 -33.82
CA GLN A 33 62.12 26.21 -32.89
C GLN A 33 60.81 25.44 -32.76
N ILE A 34 60.31 25.32 -31.53
CA ILE A 34 59.03 24.70 -31.21
C ILE A 34 58.12 25.79 -30.65
N GLU A 35 56.99 25.99 -31.30
CA GLU A 35 55.92 26.88 -30.82
C GLU A 35 54.72 26.03 -30.41
N LEU A 36 54.33 26.14 -29.13
CA LEU A 36 53.11 25.53 -28.65
C LEU A 36 51.96 26.47 -28.97
N VAL A 37 51.20 26.14 -30.02
CA VAL A 37 49.96 26.84 -30.34
C VAL A 37 48.91 26.39 -29.32
N SER A 38 48.87 27.08 -28.18
CA SER A 38 47.75 26.91 -27.25
C SER A 38 46.50 27.47 -27.92
N PRO A 39 45.39 26.72 -27.99
CA PRO A 39 44.12 27.34 -28.33
C PRO A 39 43.87 28.45 -27.31
N ALA A 40 43.39 29.62 -27.78
CA ALA A 40 42.92 30.67 -26.89
C ALA A 40 41.99 30.01 -25.87
N ALA A 41 42.15 30.32 -24.58
CA ALA A 41 41.35 29.73 -23.51
C ALA A 41 39.86 30.00 -23.78
N GLY A 42 39.22 29.10 -24.53
CA GLY A 42 37.80 29.12 -24.77
C GLY A 42 37.17 28.91 -23.41
N GLN A 43 36.43 29.92 -22.92
CA GLN A 43 35.73 29.80 -21.66
C GLN A 43 34.89 28.52 -21.73
N SER A 44 35.10 27.57 -20.82
CA SER A 44 34.32 26.33 -20.76
C SER A 44 32.88 26.58 -20.25
N ALA A 45 32.63 27.79 -19.72
CA ALA A 45 31.35 28.24 -19.18
C ALA A 45 30.14 28.07 -20.13
N PRO A 46 30.22 28.34 -21.45
CA PRO A 46 29.08 28.18 -22.35
C PRO A 46 28.62 26.73 -22.52
N PHE A 47 29.53 25.76 -22.45
CA PHE A 47 29.16 24.35 -22.55
C PHE A 47 28.40 23.88 -21.32
N PHE A 48 28.84 24.28 -20.12
CA PHE A 48 28.10 24.00 -18.90
C PHE A 48 26.72 24.68 -18.89
N ALA A 49 26.63 25.94 -19.32
CA ALA A 49 25.36 26.63 -19.43
C ALA A 49 24.39 25.94 -20.41
N MET A 50 24.90 25.37 -21.50
CA MET A 50 24.09 24.59 -22.44
C MET A 50 23.58 23.29 -21.81
N VAL A 51 24.43 22.57 -21.09
CA VAL A 51 24.04 21.34 -20.37
C VAL A 51 22.95 21.64 -19.35
N ASP A 52 23.14 22.66 -18.51
CA ASP A 52 22.16 23.08 -17.51
C ASP A 52 20.81 23.44 -18.14
N TRP A 53 20.84 24.10 -19.30
CA TRP A 53 19.63 24.43 -20.04
C TRP A 53 18.92 23.17 -20.56
N CYS A 54 19.66 22.24 -21.16
CA CYS A 54 19.13 20.97 -21.64
C CYS A 54 18.49 20.16 -20.50
N GLU A 55 19.15 20.04 -19.35
CA GLU A 55 18.62 19.33 -18.17
C GLU A 55 17.33 19.99 -17.63
N LYS A 56 17.27 21.33 -17.63
CA LYS A 56 16.07 22.07 -17.23
C LYS A 56 14.92 21.85 -18.20
N VAL A 57 15.18 21.79 -19.50
CA VAL A 57 14.15 21.50 -20.51
C VAL A 57 13.64 20.08 -20.36
N GLN A 58 14.53 19.10 -20.20
CA GLN A 58 14.14 17.70 -19.98
C GLN A 58 13.25 17.55 -18.73
N SER A 59 13.63 18.20 -17.63
CA SER A 59 12.82 18.18 -16.39
C SER A 59 11.41 18.73 -16.60
N LYS A 60 11.25 19.79 -17.40
CA LYS A 60 9.93 20.34 -17.74
C LYS A 60 9.10 19.41 -18.61
N VAL A 61 9.74 18.78 -19.61
CA VAL A 61 9.05 17.89 -20.56
C VAL A 61 8.58 16.61 -19.87
N ILE A 62 9.41 16.02 -19.01
CA ILE A 62 9.10 14.74 -18.37
C ILE A 62 8.21 14.95 -17.13
N LEU A 63 8.58 15.91 -16.28
CA LEU A 63 8.01 16.02 -14.93
C LEU A 63 7.01 17.17 -14.80
N GLY A 64 6.85 17.98 -15.85
CA GLY A 64 6.00 19.18 -15.83
C GLY A 64 6.58 20.37 -15.05
N GLY A 65 7.78 20.24 -14.46
CA GLY A 65 8.38 21.28 -13.63
C GLY A 65 9.84 21.01 -13.29
N THR A 66 10.54 22.02 -12.74
CA THR A 66 11.99 21.96 -12.48
C THR A 66 12.38 21.88 -11.00
N LEU A 67 11.46 22.18 -10.08
CA LEU A 67 11.82 22.44 -8.67
C LEU A 67 12.19 21.18 -7.88
N THR A 68 11.59 20.04 -8.21
CA THR A 68 11.82 18.79 -7.46
C THR A 68 13.16 18.14 -7.77
N SER A 69 13.79 18.52 -8.88
CA SER A 69 15.09 17.98 -9.32
C SER A 69 16.23 18.98 -9.09
N GLN A 70 15.93 20.28 -9.01
CA GLN A 70 16.88 21.35 -8.72
C GLN A 70 16.34 22.25 -7.61
N ALA A 71 16.22 21.69 -6.40
CA ALA A 71 16.00 22.50 -5.21
C ALA A 71 17.33 23.17 -4.80
N ASP A 72 17.77 24.15 -5.59
CA ASP A 72 18.86 25.02 -5.17
C ASP A 72 18.30 25.87 -4.01
N GLY A 73 18.75 25.58 -2.79
CA GLY A 73 18.10 25.84 -1.50
C GLY A 73 17.80 27.31 -1.12
N LYS A 74 17.79 28.22 -2.09
CA LYS A 74 17.49 29.65 -1.94
C LYS A 74 16.07 30.06 -2.33
N THR A 75 15.29 29.24 -3.04
CA THR A 75 13.94 29.67 -3.51
C THR A 75 12.92 28.53 -3.60
N SER A 76 13.01 27.51 -2.73
CA SER A 76 11.90 26.56 -2.55
C SER A 76 10.96 27.07 -1.46
N THR A 77 9.95 27.84 -1.84
CA THR A 77 8.79 28.11 -0.97
C THR A 77 7.83 26.93 -1.05
N ASN A 78 7.29 26.49 0.08
CA ASN A 78 6.37 25.35 0.17
C ASN A 78 5.19 25.43 -0.83
N ALA A 79 4.74 26.65 -1.15
CA ALA A 79 3.67 26.89 -2.14
C ALA A 79 4.05 26.46 -3.57
N LEU A 80 5.33 26.62 -3.96
CA LEU A 80 5.79 26.21 -5.29
C LEU A 80 5.92 24.68 -5.39
N GLY A 81 6.20 24.01 -4.26
CA GLY A 81 6.18 22.55 -4.16
C GLY A 81 4.77 21.97 -4.36
N THR A 82 3.74 22.61 -3.79
CA THR A 82 2.34 22.20 -3.96
C THR A 82 1.90 22.30 -5.42
N ILE A 83 2.15 23.42 -6.09
CA ILE A 83 1.81 23.62 -7.52
C ILE A 83 2.47 22.55 -8.40
N HIS A 84 3.72 22.17 -8.11
CA HIS A 84 4.40 21.15 -8.91
C HIS A 84 3.85 19.74 -8.68
N ASN A 85 3.32 19.47 -7.49
CA ASN A 85 2.65 18.21 -7.22
C ASN A 85 1.30 18.11 -7.94
N GLU A 86 0.58 19.23 -8.08
CA GLU A 86 -0.64 19.32 -8.90
C GLU A 86 -0.34 19.00 -10.36
N VAL A 87 0.68 19.62 -10.96
CA VAL A 87 1.06 19.35 -12.37
C VAL A 87 1.44 17.89 -12.60
N ARG A 88 2.17 17.27 -11.65
CA ARG A 88 2.49 15.84 -11.72
C ARG A 88 1.25 14.97 -11.62
N HIS A 89 0.31 15.34 -10.76
CA HIS A 89 -0.94 14.63 -10.62
C HIS A 89 -1.77 14.72 -11.91
N ASP A 90 -1.87 15.90 -12.51
CA ASP A 90 -2.55 16.11 -13.79
C ASP A 90 -1.96 15.24 -14.91
N LEU A 91 -0.61 15.18 -14.99
CA LEU A 91 0.07 14.29 -15.94
C LEU A 91 -0.24 12.81 -15.67
N LEU A 92 -0.21 12.40 -14.40
CA LEU A 92 -0.53 11.03 -14.01
C LEU A 92 -1.98 10.67 -14.35
N VAL A 93 -2.94 11.57 -14.13
CA VAL A 93 -4.35 11.39 -14.52
C VAL A 93 -4.49 11.24 -16.04
N GLY A 94 -3.79 12.08 -16.81
CA GLY A 94 -3.74 11.99 -18.27
C GLY A 94 -3.18 10.64 -18.76
N ASP A 95 -2.02 10.25 -18.23
CA ASP A 95 -1.37 8.97 -18.57
C ASP A 95 -2.25 7.78 -18.20
N ALA A 96 -2.87 7.81 -17.00
CA ALA A 96 -3.79 6.79 -16.56
C ALA A 96 -4.99 6.64 -17.51
N HIS A 97 -5.55 7.76 -18.01
CA HIS A 97 -6.65 7.73 -18.97
C HIS A 97 -6.23 7.07 -20.29
N VAL A 98 -5.07 7.44 -20.83
CA VAL A 98 -4.55 6.88 -22.10
C VAL A 98 -4.27 5.38 -21.97
N VAL A 99 -3.66 4.96 -20.86
CA VAL A 99 -3.40 3.53 -20.59
C VAL A 99 -4.71 2.78 -20.41
N ALA A 100 -5.66 3.34 -19.66
CA ALA A 100 -6.97 2.74 -19.44
C ALA A 100 -7.76 2.56 -20.75
N GLU A 101 -7.74 3.55 -21.63
CA GLU A 101 -8.35 3.47 -22.97
C GLU A 101 -7.67 2.40 -23.82
N THR A 102 -6.34 2.35 -23.81
CA THR A 102 -5.56 1.34 -24.55
C THR A 102 -5.90 -0.07 -24.07
N LEU A 103 -5.94 -0.31 -22.76
CA LEU A 103 -6.33 -1.60 -22.19
C LEU A 103 -7.79 -1.94 -22.49
N THR A 104 -8.68 -0.96 -22.46
CA THR A 104 -10.09 -1.16 -22.79
C THR A 104 -10.26 -1.60 -24.25
N GLN A 105 -9.59 -0.94 -25.19
CA GLN A 105 -9.71 -1.23 -26.62
C GLN A 105 -8.93 -2.47 -27.05
N GLN A 106 -7.74 -2.71 -26.51
CA GLN A 106 -6.85 -3.78 -26.97
C GLN A 106 -6.96 -5.08 -26.18
N LEU A 107 -7.42 -5.03 -24.93
CA LEU A 107 -7.53 -6.21 -24.07
C LEU A 107 -8.98 -6.54 -23.73
N LEU A 108 -9.71 -5.59 -23.16
CA LEU A 108 -11.07 -5.84 -22.68
C LEU A 108 -12.04 -6.08 -23.85
N TRP A 109 -11.99 -5.24 -24.87
CA TRP A 109 -12.91 -5.33 -26.01
C TRP A 109 -12.79 -6.67 -26.78
N PRO A 110 -11.58 -7.17 -27.13
CA PRO A 110 -11.47 -8.48 -27.77
C PRO A 110 -12.02 -9.62 -26.91
N VAL A 111 -11.78 -9.59 -25.60
CA VAL A 111 -12.32 -10.61 -24.67
C VAL A 111 -13.84 -10.57 -24.63
N LEU A 112 -14.44 -9.38 -24.57
CA LEU A 112 -15.90 -9.23 -24.60
C LEU A 112 -16.48 -9.70 -25.93
N ALA A 113 -15.87 -9.31 -27.06
CA ALA A 113 -16.31 -9.69 -28.40
C ALA A 113 -16.25 -11.21 -28.63
N LEU A 114 -15.27 -11.90 -28.02
CA LEU A 114 -15.18 -13.36 -28.07
C LEU A 114 -16.24 -14.05 -27.20
N ASN A 115 -16.58 -13.48 -26.03
CA ASN A 115 -17.54 -14.09 -25.10
C ASN A 115 -19.01 -13.80 -25.44
N GLY A 116 -19.32 -12.84 -26.31
CA GLY A 116 -20.69 -12.59 -26.76
C GLY A 116 -20.86 -11.29 -27.55
N ARG A 117 -22.10 -10.98 -27.95
CA ARG A 117 -22.47 -9.71 -28.59
C ARG A 117 -22.77 -8.66 -27.52
N TYR A 118 -21.74 -8.00 -27.03
CA TYR A 118 -21.92 -6.76 -26.26
C TYR A 118 -22.19 -5.60 -27.21
N ASP A 119 -23.14 -4.74 -26.85
CA ASP A 119 -23.33 -3.46 -27.52
C ASP A 119 -22.10 -2.58 -27.22
N PRO A 120 -21.36 -2.10 -28.25
CA PRO A 120 -20.22 -1.22 -28.06
C PRO A 120 -20.54 0.01 -27.19
N ALA A 121 -21.78 0.51 -27.25
CA ALA A 121 -22.21 1.68 -26.49
C ALA A 121 -22.40 1.42 -24.98
N ARG A 122 -22.43 0.15 -24.54
CA ARG A 122 -22.65 -0.25 -23.14
C ARG A 122 -21.58 -1.22 -22.64
N ALA A 123 -20.44 -1.27 -23.33
CA ALA A 123 -19.32 -2.10 -22.91
C ALA A 123 -18.70 -1.53 -21.62
N PRO A 124 -18.26 -2.40 -20.69
CA PRO A 124 -17.50 -1.93 -19.54
C PRO A 124 -16.17 -1.31 -19.99
N GLU A 125 -15.72 -0.30 -19.25
CA GLU A 125 -14.44 0.37 -19.46
C GLU A 125 -13.53 0.14 -18.25
N ILE A 126 -12.24 -0.01 -18.51
CA ILE A 126 -11.24 0.01 -17.46
C ILE A 126 -11.01 1.47 -17.08
N ARG A 127 -10.99 1.78 -15.78
CA ARG A 127 -10.60 3.09 -15.25
C ARG A 127 -9.72 2.88 -14.03
N PHE A 128 -8.67 3.68 -13.93
CA PHE A 128 -7.83 3.72 -12.73
C PHE A 128 -8.43 4.70 -11.72
N ASP A 129 -8.34 4.35 -10.44
CA ASP A 129 -8.62 5.30 -9.37
C ASP A 129 -7.42 6.23 -9.22
N VAL A 130 -7.64 7.50 -9.53
CA VAL A 130 -6.63 8.55 -9.52
C VAL A 130 -7.00 9.67 -8.54
N HIS A 131 -7.87 9.39 -7.57
CA HIS A 131 -8.30 10.43 -6.63
C HIS A 131 -7.14 10.99 -5.80
N GLU A 132 -7.11 12.31 -5.64
CA GLU A 132 -6.16 12.98 -4.75
C GLU A 132 -6.33 12.48 -3.31
N PRO A 133 -5.24 12.19 -2.60
CA PRO A 133 -5.30 11.79 -1.21
C PRO A 133 -5.87 12.95 -0.38
N VAL A 134 -7.11 12.80 0.06
CA VAL A 134 -7.75 13.80 0.91
C VAL A 134 -7.24 13.65 2.34
N ASP A 135 -6.89 14.78 2.96
CA ASP A 135 -6.62 14.85 4.39
C ASP A 135 -7.91 14.50 5.16
N LEU A 136 -7.95 13.26 5.66
CA LEU A 136 -9.12 12.72 6.35
C LEU A 136 -9.48 13.54 7.57
N GLU A 137 -8.50 14.11 8.29
CA GLU A 137 -8.77 14.91 9.49
C GLU A 137 -9.55 16.18 9.14
N LYS A 138 -9.13 16.89 8.08
CA LYS A 138 -9.83 18.09 7.60
C LYS A 138 -11.20 17.75 7.03
N LEU A 139 -11.32 16.63 6.32
CA LEU A 139 -12.59 16.17 5.78
C LEU A 139 -13.57 15.86 6.91
N PHE A 140 -13.18 15.08 7.91
CA PHE A 140 -14.05 14.74 9.02
C PHE A 140 -14.40 15.96 9.89
N ALA A 141 -13.47 16.90 10.07
CA ALA A 141 -13.76 18.17 10.74
C ALA A 141 -14.82 18.98 9.98
N MET A 142 -14.67 19.11 8.66
CA MET A 142 -15.63 19.79 7.79
C MET A 142 -17.00 19.12 7.82
N VAL A 143 -17.04 17.78 7.73
CA VAL A 143 -18.30 17.01 7.79
C VAL A 143 -19.00 17.21 9.12
N LYS A 144 -18.26 17.21 10.24
CA LYS A 144 -18.82 17.46 11.57
C LYS A 144 -19.42 18.86 11.65
N THR A 145 -18.68 19.89 11.25
CA THR A 145 -19.18 21.28 11.25
C THR A 145 -20.38 21.46 10.31
N ALA A 146 -20.37 20.80 9.15
CA ALA A 146 -21.48 20.86 8.20
C ALA A 146 -22.75 20.20 8.77
N GLN A 147 -22.62 19.04 9.43
CA GLN A 147 -23.73 18.41 10.15
C GLN A 147 -24.24 19.27 11.31
N ASP A 148 -23.34 19.86 12.10
CA ASP A 148 -23.70 20.79 13.18
C ASP A 148 -24.44 22.04 12.66
N THR A 149 -24.16 22.45 11.42
CA THR A 149 -24.81 23.58 10.73
C THR A 149 -26.13 23.17 10.04
N GLY A 150 -26.44 21.87 9.98
CA GLY A 150 -27.65 21.34 9.36
C GLY A 150 -27.56 21.05 7.86
N PHE A 151 -26.36 20.86 7.31
CA PHE A 151 -26.18 20.35 5.94
C PHE A 151 -26.40 18.83 5.90
N ASP A 152 -27.28 18.38 5.01
CA ASP A 152 -27.51 16.97 4.76
C ASP A 152 -26.41 16.40 3.85
N ILE A 153 -25.49 15.61 4.43
CA ILE A 153 -24.41 14.93 3.71
C ILE A 153 -24.76 13.45 3.57
N THR A 154 -24.84 12.96 2.33
CA THR A 154 -25.08 11.54 2.01
C THR A 154 -23.88 10.66 2.38
N ARG A 155 -24.15 9.41 2.78
CA ARG A 155 -23.10 8.45 3.14
C ARG A 155 -22.26 8.03 1.93
N GLU A 156 -22.88 7.96 0.74
CA GLU A 156 -22.22 7.65 -0.52
C GLU A 156 -21.17 8.71 -0.87
N TRP A 157 -21.51 9.99 -0.74
CA TRP A 157 -20.58 11.08 -0.98
C TRP A 157 -19.39 11.05 -0.01
N LEU A 158 -19.64 10.81 1.28
CA LEU A 158 -18.59 10.71 2.29
C LEU A 158 -17.66 9.52 2.01
N SER A 159 -18.22 8.37 1.66
CA SER A 159 -17.46 7.17 1.27
C SER A 159 -16.60 7.43 0.03
N ALA A 160 -17.18 8.00 -1.03
CA ALA A 160 -16.46 8.32 -2.26
C ALA A 160 -15.33 9.33 -2.04
N ARG A 161 -15.53 10.35 -1.19
CA ARG A 161 -14.52 11.38 -0.93
C ARG A 161 -13.46 10.95 0.09
N SER A 162 -13.79 10.08 1.03
CA SER A 162 -12.83 9.56 2.02
C SER A 162 -12.07 8.31 1.54
N GLY A 163 -12.54 7.66 0.48
CA GLY A 163 -12.02 6.37 0.02
C GLY A 163 -12.37 5.20 0.95
N ILE A 164 -13.15 5.43 2.01
CA ILE A 164 -13.60 4.38 2.93
C ILE A 164 -14.84 3.72 2.33
N PRO A 165 -14.80 2.43 1.93
CA PRO A 165 -15.94 1.78 1.31
C PRO A 165 -17.11 1.67 2.28
N LEU A 166 -18.33 1.76 1.75
CA LEU A 166 -19.52 1.47 2.52
C LEU A 166 -19.50 0.00 2.97
N PRO A 167 -19.94 -0.28 4.21
CA PRO A 167 -20.01 -1.65 4.69
C PRO A 167 -21.00 -2.44 3.83
N GLN A 168 -20.56 -3.61 3.36
CA GLN A 168 -21.45 -4.61 2.76
C GLN A 168 -22.11 -5.43 3.87
N ASP A 169 -23.31 -5.97 3.62
CA ASP A 169 -24.16 -6.63 4.62
C ASP A 169 -23.47 -7.75 5.43
N THR A 170 -22.34 -8.28 4.94
CA THR A 170 -21.58 -9.38 5.56
C THR A 170 -20.28 -8.95 6.24
N GLN A 171 -19.97 -7.64 6.33
CA GLN A 171 -18.70 -7.15 6.88
C GLN A 171 -18.85 -6.65 8.32
N HIS A 172 -17.87 -6.97 9.17
CA HIS A 172 -17.83 -6.46 10.55
C HIS A 172 -17.55 -4.95 10.55
N ILE A 173 -18.55 -4.17 10.97
CA ILE A 173 -18.46 -2.71 11.09
C ILE A 173 -17.73 -2.35 12.39
N LEU A 174 -16.77 -1.43 12.33
CA LEU A 174 -16.17 -0.85 13.53
C LEU A 174 -17.25 -0.04 14.26
N THR A 175 -17.68 -0.53 15.42
CA THR A 175 -18.58 0.25 16.28
C THR A 175 -17.80 1.44 16.83
N PRO A 176 -18.34 2.67 16.75
CA PRO A 176 -17.71 3.81 17.42
C PRO A 176 -17.53 3.44 18.88
N ARG A 177 -16.34 3.69 19.44
CA ARG A 177 -16.16 3.67 20.90
C ARG A 177 -17.12 4.72 21.45
N GLY A 178 -18.31 4.28 21.87
CA GLY A 178 -19.26 5.13 22.53
C GLY A 178 -18.53 5.82 23.66
N ASN A 179 -18.67 7.14 23.74
CA ASN A 179 -18.26 7.89 24.91
C ASN A 179 -19.16 7.39 26.05
N VAL A 180 -18.75 6.31 26.72
CA VAL A 180 -19.41 5.86 27.94
C VAL A 180 -19.30 7.06 28.88
N PRO A 181 -20.41 7.69 29.30
CA PRO A 181 -20.32 8.76 30.27
C PRO A 181 -19.59 8.17 31.47
N ALA A 182 -18.40 8.72 31.77
CA ALA A 182 -17.61 8.28 32.89
C ALA A 182 -18.52 8.29 34.12
N PRO A 183 -18.75 7.15 34.80
CA PRO A 183 -19.52 7.18 36.03
C PRO A 183 -18.75 8.08 36.98
N ALA A 184 -19.39 9.18 37.38
CA ALA A 184 -18.85 10.10 38.36
C ALA A 184 -18.49 9.30 39.63
N ALA A 185 -17.23 9.46 40.07
CA ALA A 185 -16.69 9.01 41.34
C ALA A 185 -16.70 7.48 41.60
N LEU A 186 -15.71 6.78 41.05
CA LEU A 186 -15.16 5.58 41.70
C LEU A 186 -13.98 6.00 42.57
N SER A 187 -14.28 6.29 43.84
CA SER A 187 -13.29 6.47 44.91
C SER A 187 -12.30 5.31 44.95
N LEU A 188 -11.08 5.61 45.41
CA LEU A 188 -9.96 4.68 45.70
C LEU A 188 -10.30 3.43 46.54
N ALA A 189 -11.54 3.29 47.02
CA ALA A 189 -12.05 2.12 47.74
C ALA A 189 -12.38 0.91 46.83
N ALA A 190 -12.33 1.05 45.50
CA ALA A 190 -12.55 -0.07 44.57
C ALA A 190 -11.29 -0.93 44.29
N LEU A 191 -10.12 -0.58 44.85
CA LEU A 191 -8.93 -1.44 44.74
C LEU A 191 -8.99 -2.66 45.69
N SER A 192 -9.81 -2.60 46.75
CA SER A 192 -10.02 -3.73 47.67
C SER A 192 -11.12 -4.70 47.21
N SER A 193 -11.90 -4.38 46.18
CA SER A 193 -12.81 -5.31 45.52
C SER A 193 -12.15 -6.18 44.44
N SER A 194 -10.84 -6.03 44.24
CA SER A 194 -10.05 -6.89 43.34
C SER A 194 -10.04 -8.35 43.78
N VAL A 195 -10.21 -8.64 45.08
CA VAL A 195 -10.27 -10.01 45.59
C VAL A 195 -11.62 -10.68 45.26
N GLN A 196 -12.75 -9.99 45.39
CA GLN A 196 -14.05 -10.54 44.96
C GLN A 196 -14.19 -10.61 43.43
N ALA A 197 -13.62 -9.64 42.69
CA ALA A 197 -13.58 -9.70 41.23
C ALA A 197 -12.75 -10.91 40.77
N GLN A 198 -11.59 -11.16 41.37
CA GLN A 198 -10.77 -12.34 41.08
C GLN A 198 -11.49 -13.64 41.44
N GLN A 199 -12.14 -13.73 42.60
CA GLN A 199 -12.94 -14.90 42.99
C GLN A 199 -14.15 -15.13 42.08
N SER A 200 -14.76 -14.06 41.56
CA SER A 200 -15.83 -14.19 40.57
C SER A 200 -15.30 -14.64 39.21
N LEU A 201 -14.10 -14.19 38.81
CA LEU A 201 -13.42 -14.63 37.59
C LEU A 201 -12.93 -16.08 37.69
N ASP A 202 -12.48 -16.53 38.87
CA ASP A 202 -12.09 -17.92 39.15
C ASP A 202 -13.31 -18.88 39.15
N ALA A 203 -14.50 -18.38 39.47
CA ALA A 203 -15.74 -19.15 39.44
C ALA A 203 -16.33 -19.29 38.03
N ILE A 204 -16.01 -18.38 37.10
CA ILE A 204 -16.57 -18.39 35.72
C ILE A 204 -16.22 -19.67 34.95
N PRO A 205 -14.97 -20.18 34.93
CA PRO A 205 -14.64 -21.43 34.25
C PRO A 205 -15.43 -22.62 34.77
N GLN A 206 -15.64 -22.71 36.09
CA GLN A 206 -16.39 -23.80 36.72
C GLN A 206 -17.88 -23.72 36.43
N LEU A 207 -18.44 -22.51 36.46
CA LEU A 207 -19.86 -22.25 36.20
C LEU A 207 -20.18 -22.46 34.71
N LEU A 208 -19.27 -22.06 33.82
CA LEU A 208 -19.39 -22.26 32.38
C LEU A 208 -19.18 -23.74 31.99
N ALA A 209 -18.27 -24.45 32.64
CA ALA A 209 -18.11 -25.90 32.47
C ALA A 209 -19.35 -26.69 32.94
N ALA A 210 -19.98 -26.28 34.05
CA ALA A 210 -21.22 -26.86 34.52
C ALA A 210 -22.40 -26.58 33.57
N GLN A 211 -22.45 -25.39 32.96
CA GLN A 211 -23.46 -25.06 31.94
C GLN A 211 -23.22 -25.85 30.65
N ALA A 212 -21.96 -25.99 30.22
CA ALA A 212 -21.58 -26.76 29.04
C ALA A 212 -21.88 -28.27 29.20
N SER A 213 -21.63 -28.85 30.38
CA SER A 213 -21.99 -30.25 30.66
C SER A 213 -23.50 -30.46 30.70
N THR A 214 -24.26 -29.53 31.29
CA THR A 214 -25.73 -29.61 31.33
C THR A 214 -26.36 -29.46 29.94
N ALA A 215 -25.78 -28.60 29.10
CA ALA A 215 -26.18 -28.43 27.70
C ALA A 215 -25.81 -29.67 26.86
N ALA A 216 -24.61 -30.22 27.05
CA ALA A 216 -24.18 -31.47 26.41
C ALA A 216 -25.07 -32.64 26.79
N ASP A 217 -25.40 -32.80 28.08
CA ASP A 217 -26.31 -33.84 28.54
C ASP A 217 -27.73 -33.65 28.01
N THR A 218 -28.19 -32.41 27.80
CA THR A 218 -29.52 -32.16 27.23
C THR A 218 -29.60 -32.49 25.75
N LEU A 219 -28.53 -32.23 24.99
CA LEU A 219 -28.44 -32.55 23.58
C LEU A 219 -28.17 -34.05 23.32
N LEU A 220 -27.38 -34.70 24.18
CA LEU A 220 -26.96 -36.09 24.01
C LEU A 220 -27.89 -37.11 24.68
N ARG A 221 -28.67 -36.73 25.68
CA ARG A 221 -29.64 -37.61 26.37
C ARG A 221 -30.63 -38.33 25.46
N PRO A 222 -31.28 -37.72 24.45
CA PRO A 222 -32.15 -38.47 23.54
C PRO A 222 -31.38 -39.50 22.70
N LEU A 223 -30.13 -39.23 22.33
CA LEU A 223 -29.27 -40.18 21.63
C LEU A 223 -28.83 -41.33 22.54
N ILE A 224 -28.46 -41.03 23.80
CA ILE A 224 -28.08 -42.05 24.78
C ILE A 224 -29.26 -42.97 25.12
N GLU A 225 -30.48 -42.45 25.21
CA GLU A 225 -31.69 -43.27 25.40
C GLU A 225 -32.00 -44.16 24.18
N GLN A 226 -31.86 -43.63 22.97
CA GLN A 226 -32.05 -44.41 21.73
C GLN A 226 -30.98 -45.49 21.55
N VAL A 227 -29.73 -45.20 21.94
CA VAL A 227 -28.63 -46.18 21.94
C VAL A 227 -28.82 -47.25 23.01
N LYS A 228 -29.35 -46.91 24.20
CA LYS A 228 -29.67 -47.88 25.25
C LYS A 228 -30.84 -48.81 24.88
N ALA A 229 -31.75 -48.37 24.02
CA ALA A 229 -32.86 -49.19 23.51
C ALA A 229 -32.44 -50.15 22.37
N ALA A 230 -31.28 -49.93 21.74
CA ALA A 230 -30.79 -50.73 20.63
C ALA A 230 -30.15 -52.04 21.10
N ARG A 231 -30.59 -53.17 20.53
CA ARG A 231 -30.16 -54.53 20.95
C ARG A 231 -29.05 -55.15 20.08
N SER A 232 -28.54 -54.45 19.05
CA SER A 232 -27.45 -54.94 18.20
C SER A 232 -26.52 -53.82 17.75
N PRO A 233 -25.22 -54.11 17.52
CA PRO A 233 -24.22 -53.10 17.13
C PRO A 233 -24.52 -52.43 15.79
N GLU A 234 -25.08 -53.16 14.82
CA GLU A 234 -25.41 -52.65 13.49
C GLU A 234 -26.55 -51.61 13.53
N ALA A 235 -27.57 -51.85 14.37
CA ALA A 235 -28.68 -50.90 14.56
C ALA A 235 -28.26 -49.58 15.20
N VAL A 236 -27.14 -49.55 15.94
CA VAL A 236 -26.59 -48.33 16.54
C VAL A 236 -25.95 -47.44 15.47
N TYR A 237 -25.25 -48.02 14.48
CA TYR A 237 -24.62 -47.26 13.40
C TYR A 237 -25.65 -46.61 12.47
N ASP A 238 -26.75 -47.31 12.16
CA ASP A 238 -27.82 -46.76 11.33
C ASP A 238 -28.60 -45.64 12.04
N LEU A 239 -28.83 -45.76 13.36
CA LEU A 239 -29.44 -44.71 14.16
C LEU A 239 -28.55 -43.47 14.30
N LEU A 240 -27.24 -43.67 14.48
CA LEU A 240 -26.27 -42.56 14.52
C LEU A 240 -26.22 -41.83 13.18
N ALA A 241 -26.16 -42.55 12.06
CA ALA A 241 -26.15 -41.96 10.72
C ALA A 241 -27.43 -41.14 10.42
N ALA A 242 -28.60 -41.63 10.84
CA ALA A 242 -29.85 -40.89 10.67
C ALA A 242 -29.92 -39.63 11.56
N SER A 243 -29.43 -39.73 12.80
CA SER A 243 -29.49 -38.64 13.78
C SER A 243 -28.56 -37.46 13.49
N TYR A 244 -27.49 -37.68 12.70
CA TYR A 244 -26.58 -36.62 12.24
C TYR A 244 -27.29 -35.52 11.45
N THR A 245 -28.37 -35.85 10.73
CA THR A 245 -29.15 -34.88 9.94
C THR A 245 -30.05 -33.99 10.78
N THR A 246 -30.37 -34.43 12.00
CA THR A 246 -31.28 -33.72 12.94
C THR A 246 -30.53 -32.96 14.03
N LEU A 247 -29.21 -33.14 14.14
CA LEU A 247 -28.38 -32.40 15.09
C LEU A 247 -28.21 -30.96 14.59
N ASN A 248 -28.59 -29.99 15.43
CA ASN A 248 -28.42 -28.58 15.13
C ASN A 248 -26.91 -28.26 15.11
N GLU A 249 -26.34 -28.24 13.91
CA GLU A 249 -24.91 -28.07 13.65
C GLU A 249 -24.36 -26.78 14.29
N ASN A 250 -25.19 -25.74 14.39
CA ASN A 250 -24.84 -24.48 15.03
C ASN A 250 -24.69 -24.64 16.55
N ALA A 251 -25.60 -25.35 17.21
CA ALA A 251 -25.52 -25.60 18.65
C ALA A 251 -24.33 -26.48 19.02
N LEU A 252 -23.96 -27.44 18.16
CA LEU A 252 -22.79 -28.29 18.36
C LEU A 252 -21.48 -27.53 18.16
N ARG A 253 -21.39 -26.67 17.14
CA ARG A 253 -20.24 -25.77 16.92
C ARG A 253 -20.07 -24.79 18.07
N GLU A 254 -21.16 -24.23 18.59
CA GLU A 254 -21.12 -23.31 19.71
C GLU A 254 -20.65 -24.00 21.00
N LEU A 255 -21.12 -25.23 21.26
CA LEU A 255 -20.68 -26.02 22.40
C LEU A 255 -19.21 -26.43 22.31
N VAL A 256 -18.74 -26.87 21.13
CA VAL A 256 -17.32 -27.18 20.90
C VAL A 256 -16.46 -25.92 21.00
N GLY A 257 -16.92 -24.79 20.48
CA GLY A 257 -16.25 -23.51 20.62
C GLY A 257 -16.10 -23.07 22.07
N GLN A 258 -17.17 -23.20 22.87
CA GLN A 258 -17.14 -22.93 24.31
C GLN A 258 -16.20 -23.91 25.04
N ALA A 259 -16.17 -25.19 24.68
CA ALA A 259 -15.29 -26.18 25.30
C ALA A 259 -13.81 -25.93 24.99
N ILE A 260 -13.46 -25.57 23.75
CA ILE A 260 -12.09 -25.19 23.37
C ILE A 260 -11.66 -23.92 24.10
N LEU A 261 -12.54 -22.93 24.21
CA LEU A 261 -12.27 -21.69 24.94
C LEU A 261 -12.05 -21.94 26.43
N ILE A 262 -12.87 -22.80 27.06
CA ILE A 262 -12.67 -23.22 28.45
C ILE A 262 -11.33 -23.96 28.60
N ALA A 263 -10.99 -24.86 27.68
CA ALA A 263 -9.74 -25.60 27.71
C ALA A 263 -8.52 -24.66 27.61
N ASP A 264 -8.56 -23.67 26.71
CA ASP A 264 -7.48 -22.69 26.51
C ASP A 264 -7.32 -21.77 27.74
N VAL A 265 -8.42 -21.25 28.28
CA VAL A 265 -8.41 -20.44 29.50
C VAL A 265 -7.92 -21.24 30.72
N SER A 266 -8.35 -22.50 30.86
CA SER A 266 -7.87 -23.38 31.95
C SER A 266 -6.41 -23.78 31.77
N GLY A 267 -5.93 -23.95 30.53
CA GLY A 267 -4.53 -24.25 30.22
C GLY A 267 -3.59 -23.09 30.54
N GLN A 268 -4.02 -21.85 30.28
CA GLN A 268 -3.26 -20.65 30.63
C GLN A 268 -3.22 -20.38 32.15
N TYR A 269 -4.19 -20.90 32.90
CA TYR A 269 -4.24 -20.77 34.36
C TYR A 269 -3.38 -21.83 35.10
N HIS A 270 -3.12 -22.97 34.47
CA HIS A 270 -2.36 -24.09 35.05
C HIS A 270 -0.90 -24.20 34.56
N ALA A 271 -0.43 -23.26 33.74
CA ALA A 271 0.96 -23.12 33.31
C ALA A 271 1.69 -22.03 34.12
#